data_AF-Q031H8-F1
#
_entry.id   AF-Q031H8-F1
#
_cell.length_a   1.000
_cell.length_b   1.000
_cell.length_c   1.000
_cell.angle_alpha   90.00
_cell.angle_beta   90.00
_cell.angle_gamma   90.00
#
_symmetry.space_group_name_H-M   'P 1'
#
loop_
_entity.id
_entity.type
_entity.pdbx_description
1 polymer ?
#
loop_
_entity_poly.entity_id
_entity_poly.type
_entity_poly.pdbx_seq_one_letter_code
_entity_poly.pdbx_strand_id
1 'polypeptide(L)'
;MTQFTTELLNFLAQKQDIDEFFRTSLETAMNDLLQAELSAFLGYEPYDKVGYNSGNSRNGSYSRQFETKYGTVQLSIPRDRNGNFSPALLPAYGRGDDHLEEMVIKLYQTGVTTREISDIIERMYCHHYSPATISNISKATQENVATFHERSLEANYSVLFLDGTYLPLRRGTVSKECIHIALGITPEGQKAVLGYEIAPNENNASWSTLLDKLQNQGIQQVSLVVTDGFKGLEQIISQAYPLAKQQRCLIHISRNLASNVKRADRAVILEQFKTIYRAENLEMAVQALENFIAEWKPKYRKVMESLENTDNLLTFYQFPYQIWHSIYSTNLIESLNKEIKRQTKKKVLFPNEEALERYLVTLFEDYNFKQSQRIHKGFGQCADTLESLFD
;
A
#
# COMPACT_ATOMS: atom_id res chain seq x y z
N MET A 1 -22.99 10.00 -44.88
CA MET A 1 -23.06 9.02 -43.78
C MET A 1 -22.21 7.82 -44.18
N THR A 2 -21.44 7.27 -43.25
CA THR A 2 -20.72 6.02 -43.49
C THR A 2 -21.73 4.87 -43.60
N GLN A 3 -21.35 3.76 -44.24
CA GLN A 3 -22.20 2.57 -44.31
C GLN A 3 -22.66 2.13 -42.91
N PHE A 4 -21.74 2.14 -41.94
CA PHE A 4 -22.01 1.89 -40.53
C PHE A 4 -23.10 2.77 -39.92
N THR A 5 -23.09 4.08 -40.20
CA THR A 5 -24.11 5.00 -39.65
C THR A 5 -25.48 4.76 -40.27
N THR A 6 -25.53 4.35 -41.53
CA THR A 6 -26.78 4.00 -42.21
C THR A 6 -27.37 2.70 -41.66
N GLU A 7 -26.52 1.69 -41.43
CA GLU A 7 -26.91 0.40 -40.85
C GLU A 7 -27.38 0.55 -39.40
N LEU A 8 -26.69 1.35 -38.58
CA LEU A 8 -27.09 1.65 -37.20
C LEU A 8 -28.46 2.35 -37.14
N LEU A 9 -28.71 3.32 -38.03
CA LEU A 9 -30.01 4.01 -38.09
C LEU A 9 -31.15 3.08 -38.48
N ASN A 10 -30.91 2.14 -39.39
CA ASN A 10 -31.89 1.12 -39.77
C ASN A 10 -32.18 0.15 -38.62
N PHE A 11 -31.16 -0.26 -37.86
CA PHE A 11 -31.31 -1.12 -36.68
C PHE A 11 -32.11 -0.44 -35.56
N LEU A 12 -31.81 0.84 -35.30
CA LEU A 12 -32.54 1.68 -34.36
C LEU A 12 -34.00 1.90 -34.78
N ALA A 13 -34.25 2.11 -36.07
CA ALA A 13 -35.61 2.26 -36.61
C ALA A 13 -36.46 0.99 -36.43
N GLN A 14 -35.83 -0.19 -36.38
CA GLN A 14 -36.49 -1.48 -36.15
C GLN A 14 -36.65 -1.83 -34.66
N LYS A 15 -36.24 -0.95 -33.73
CA LYS A 15 -36.23 -1.19 -32.27
C LYS A 15 -35.48 -2.46 -31.85
N GLN A 16 -34.45 -2.83 -32.61
CA GLN A 16 -33.61 -3.98 -32.27
C GLN A 16 -32.57 -3.60 -31.20
N ASP A 17 -32.01 -4.60 -30.54
CA ASP A 17 -31.01 -4.40 -29.49
C ASP A 17 -29.74 -3.77 -30.09
N ILE A 18 -29.33 -2.65 -29.51
CA ILE A 18 -28.16 -1.89 -29.94
C ILE A 18 -26.89 -2.69 -29.68
N ASP A 19 -26.86 -3.46 -28.58
CA ASP A 19 -25.69 -4.24 -28.21
C ASP A 19 -25.45 -5.38 -29.22
N GLU A 20 -26.51 -5.97 -29.78
CA GLU A 20 -26.41 -7.00 -30.83
C GLU A 20 -25.86 -6.43 -32.15
N PHE A 21 -26.23 -5.18 -32.48
CA PHE A 21 -25.64 -4.48 -33.63
C PHE A 21 -24.13 -4.26 -33.45
N PHE A 22 -23.71 -3.81 -32.27
CA PHE A 22 -22.29 -3.63 -31.99
C PHE A 22 -21.53 -4.95 -31.93
N ARG A 23 -22.13 -6.01 -31.35
CA ARG A 23 -21.54 -7.35 -31.31
C ARG A 23 -21.24 -7.88 -32.71
N THR A 24 -22.23 -7.85 -33.60
CA THR A 24 -22.11 -8.34 -34.99
C THR A 24 -21.16 -7.48 -35.84
N SER A 25 -21.22 -6.17 -35.68
CA SER A 25 -20.29 -5.24 -36.36
C SER A 25 -18.84 -5.47 -35.91
N LEU A 26 -18.62 -5.67 -34.62
CA LEU A 26 -17.31 -5.93 -34.04
C LEU A 26 -16.78 -7.31 -34.45
N GLU A 27 -17.63 -8.34 -34.46
CA GLU A 27 -17.29 -9.68 -34.98
C GLU A 27 -16.81 -9.61 -36.44
N THR A 28 -17.51 -8.84 -37.28
CA THR A 28 -17.13 -8.66 -38.69
C THR A 28 -15.78 -7.95 -38.81
N ALA A 29 -15.62 -6.81 -38.12
CA ALA A 29 -14.39 -6.02 -38.17
C ALA A 29 -13.16 -6.82 -37.66
N MET A 30 -13.32 -7.59 -36.60
CA MET A 30 -12.24 -8.43 -36.06
C MET A 30 -11.86 -9.54 -37.04
N ASN A 31 -12.83 -10.22 -37.66
CA ASN A 31 -12.55 -11.25 -38.65
C ASN A 31 -11.82 -10.68 -39.89
N ASP A 32 -12.22 -9.49 -40.35
CA ASP A 32 -11.58 -8.82 -41.47
C ASP A 32 -10.13 -8.42 -41.14
N LEU A 33 -9.90 -7.85 -39.95
CA LEU A 33 -8.56 -7.50 -39.48
C LEU A 33 -7.65 -8.74 -39.36
N LEU A 34 -8.16 -9.86 -38.86
CA LEU A 34 -7.39 -11.11 -38.77
C LEU A 34 -6.96 -11.62 -40.15
N GLN A 35 -7.81 -11.49 -41.18
CA GLN A 35 -7.43 -11.83 -42.55
C GLN A 35 -6.37 -10.89 -43.10
N ALA A 36 -6.50 -9.59 -42.83
CA ALA A 36 -5.54 -8.57 -43.25
C ALA A 36 -4.17 -8.77 -42.57
N GLU A 37 -4.13 -9.14 -41.28
CA GLU A 37 -2.88 -9.49 -40.60
C GLU A 37 -2.18 -10.68 -41.26
N LEU A 38 -2.93 -11.72 -41.64
CA LEU A 38 -2.35 -12.85 -42.37
C LEU A 38 -1.85 -12.44 -43.77
N SER A 39 -2.58 -11.57 -44.48
CA SER A 39 -2.12 -11.00 -45.75
C SER A 39 -0.81 -10.25 -45.58
N ALA A 40 -0.71 -9.40 -44.56
CA ALA A 40 0.49 -8.64 -44.25
C ALA A 40 1.66 -9.55 -43.86
N PHE A 41 1.42 -10.59 -43.05
CA PHE A 41 2.44 -11.55 -42.63
C PHE A 41 3.00 -12.37 -43.80
N LEU A 42 2.13 -12.86 -44.68
CA LEU A 42 2.53 -13.64 -45.84
C LEU A 42 3.07 -12.76 -46.99
N GLY A 43 2.73 -11.47 -46.99
CA GLY A 43 3.11 -10.50 -48.02
C GLY A 43 2.27 -10.60 -49.31
N TYR A 44 1.11 -11.29 -49.26
CA TYR A 44 0.23 -11.45 -50.42
C TYR A 44 -1.23 -11.79 -50.02
N GLU A 45 -2.16 -11.46 -50.91
CA GLU A 45 -3.60 -11.64 -50.70
C GLU A 45 -4.08 -13.08 -51.02
N PRO A 46 -5.28 -13.49 -50.54
CA PRO A 46 -5.84 -14.78 -50.89
C PRO A 46 -5.87 -15.02 -52.41
N TYR A 47 -5.37 -16.18 -52.83
CA TYR A 47 -5.29 -16.62 -54.24
C TYR A 47 -4.35 -15.81 -55.13
N ASP A 48 -3.50 -14.95 -54.57
CA ASP A 48 -2.50 -14.25 -55.36
C ASP A 48 -1.40 -15.21 -55.86
N LYS A 49 -1.00 -15.02 -57.12
CA LYS A 49 0.04 -15.82 -57.79
C LYS A 49 1.41 -15.64 -57.13
N VAL A 50 1.63 -14.49 -56.47
CA VAL A 50 2.86 -14.20 -55.70
C VAL A 50 3.08 -15.23 -54.58
N GLY A 51 2.00 -15.81 -54.04
CA GLY A 51 2.06 -16.85 -53.01
C GLY A 51 2.41 -18.26 -53.52
N TYR A 52 2.59 -18.47 -54.82
CA TYR A 52 2.95 -19.79 -55.36
C TYR A 52 4.46 -20.04 -55.20
N ASN A 53 4.82 -21.16 -54.59
CA ASN A 53 6.21 -21.52 -54.25
C ASN A 53 6.94 -20.53 -53.33
N SER A 54 6.22 -19.72 -52.56
CA SER A 54 6.77 -18.76 -51.58
C SER A 54 7.33 -19.43 -50.30
N GLY A 55 7.18 -20.75 -50.15
CA GLY A 55 7.64 -21.51 -48.98
C GLY A 55 6.68 -21.53 -47.79
N ASN A 56 5.67 -20.64 -47.75
CA ASN A 56 4.58 -20.68 -46.77
C ASN A 56 3.25 -20.31 -47.43
N SER A 57 2.17 -20.96 -47.03
CA SER A 57 0.85 -20.76 -47.65
C SER A 57 -0.26 -20.64 -46.63
N ARG A 58 -1.39 -20.03 -46.99
CA ARG A 58 -2.61 -20.08 -46.17
C ARG A 58 -3.09 -21.54 -46.03
N ASN A 59 -3.59 -21.92 -44.87
CA ASN A 59 -4.00 -23.28 -44.53
C ASN A 59 -5.30 -23.31 -43.71
N GLY A 60 -6.34 -22.65 -44.23
CA GLY A 60 -7.66 -22.58 -43.61
C GLY A 60 -7.69 -21.71 -42.36
N SER A 61 -8.70 -21.95 -41.52
CA SER A 61 -8.94 -21.24 -40.26
C SER A 61 -9.49 -22.19 -39.20
N TYR A 62 -9.52 -21.72 -37.95
CA TYR A 62 -10.23 -22.39 -36.86
C TYR A 62 -11.15 -21.40 -36.14
N SER A 63 -12.24 -21.93 -35.58
CA SER A 63 -13.17 -21.12 -34.80
C SER A 63 -12.65 -20.92 -33.37
N ARG A 64 -12.76 -19.70 -32.87
CA ARG A 64 -12.51 -19.33 -31.48
C ARG A 64 -13.61 -18.40 -30.99
N GLN A 65 -14.20 -18.73 -29.85
CA GLN A 65 -15.09 -17.82 -29.14
C GLN A 65 -14.27 -16.83 -28.34
N PHE A 66 -14.64 -15.56 -28.44
CA PHE A 66 -14.01 -14.48 -27.69
C PHE A 66 -15.09 -13.64 -26.99
N GLU A 67 -14.91 -13.37 -25.70
CA GLU A 67 -15.89 -12.62 -24.91
C GLU A 67 -15.60 -11.13 -25.00
N THR A 68 -16.62 -10.35 -25.33
CA THR A 68 -16.56 -8.88 -25.39
C THR A 68 -17.64 -8.27 -24.51
N LYS A 69 -17.61 -6.95 -24.33
CA LYS A 69 -18.66 -6.23 -23.58
C LYS A 69 -20.04 -6.29 -24.26
N TYR A 70 -20.09 -6.57 -25.55
CA TYR A 70 -21.33 -6.71 -26.32
C TYR A 70 -21.79 -8.17 -26.44
N GLY A 71 -21.13 -9.10 -25.74
CA GLY A 71 -21.38 -10.54 -25.80
C GLY A 71 -20.28 -11.33 -26.50
N THR A 72 -20.52 -12.63 -26.67
CA THR A 72 -19.57 -13.55 -27.31
C THR A 72 -19.54 -13.32 -28.82
N VAL A 73 -18.34 -13.14 -29.38
CA VAL A 73 -18.10 -13.08 -30.82
C VAL A 73 -17.46 -14.37 -31.31
N GLN A 74 -17.84 -14.79 -32.51
CA GLN A 74 -17.29 -15.97 -33.19
C GLN A 74 -16.18 -15.54 -34.15
N LEU A 75 -14.93 -15.87 -33.82
CA LEU A 75 -13.77 -15.49 -34.62
C LEU A 75 -13.25 -16.67 -35.43
N SER A 76 -12.97 -16.43 -36.71
CA SER A 76 -12.37 -17.37 -37.65
C SER A 76 -10.89 -17.02 -37.80
N ILE A 77 -10.05 -17.60 -36.93
CA ILE A 77 -8.63 -17.29 -36.89
C ILE A 77 -7.91 -18.00 -38.04
N PRO A 78 -7.29 -17.26 -38.97
CA PRO A 78 -6.67 -17.87 -40.12
C PRO A 78 -5.30 -18.46 -39.76
N ARG A 79 -4.87 -19.45 -40.54
CA ARG A 79 -3.62 -20.20 -40.31
C ARG A 79 -2.73 -20.17 -41.53
N ASP A 80 -1.42 -20.18 -41.30
CA ASP A 80 -0.44 -20.52 -42.30
C ASP A 80 -0.09 -22.02 -42.25
N ARG A 81 0.56 -22.53 -43.29
CA ARG A 81 0.89 -23.95 -43.45
C ARG A 81 2.05 -24.37 -42.55
N ASN A 82 2.97 -23.44 -42.29
CA ASN A 82 4.13 -23.69 -41.44
C ASN A 82 3.84 -23.48 -39.95
N GLY A 83 2.70 -22.89 -39.59
CA GLY A 83 2.30 -22.64 -38.21
C GLY A 83 3.07 -21.48 -37.55
N ASN A 84 3.66 -20.60 -38.35
CA ASN A 84 4.48 -19.47 -37.86
C ASN A 84 3.65 -18.20 -37.61
N PHE A 85 2.40 -18.16 -38.07
CA PHE A 85 1.54 -17.00 -37.90
C PHE A 85 0.88 -16.98 -36.51
N SER A 86 1.11 -15.91 -35.76
CA SER A 86 0.37 -15.58 -34.54
C SER A 86 -0.30 -14.22 -34.72
N PRO A 87 -1.62 -14.09 -34.58
CA PRO A 87 -2.31 -12.81 -34.66
C PRO A 87 -1.81 -11.82 -33.61
N ALA A 88 -1.66 -10.55 -33.98
CA ALA A 88 -1.31 -9.48 -33.05
C ALA A 88 -2.57 -8.93 -32.35
N LEU A 89 -3.71 -8.93 -33.05
CA LEU A 89 -5.00 -8.49 -32.53
C LEU A 89 -5.47 -9.26 -31.29
N LEU A 90 -5.08 -10.54 -31.14
CA LEU A 90 -5.55 -11.41 -30.07
C LEU A 90 -4.38 -12.07 -29.35
N PRO A 91 -4.31 -12.02 -28.01
CA PRO A 91 -3.34 -12.82 -27.28
C PRO A 91 -3.54 -14.31 -27.55
N ALA A 92 -2.44 -15.06 -27.60
CA ALA A 92 -2.48 -16.52 -27.67
C ALA A 92 -3.25 -17.03 -26.43
N TYR A 93 -4.31 -17.81 -26.66
CA TYR A 93 -5.17 -18.43 -25.62
C TYR A 93 -6.04 -17.50 -24.74
N GLY A 94 -5.93 -16.16 -24.82
CA GLY A 94 -6.84 -15.23 -24.11
C GLY A 94 -8.32 -15.35 -24.48
N ARG A 95 -9.23 -15.32 -23.50
CA ARG A 95 -10.68 -15.52 -23.72
C ARG A 95 -11.49 -14.23 -23.67
N GLY A 96 -10.88 -13.11 -23.30
CA GLY A 96 -11.51 -11.78 -23.22
C GLY A 96 -10.46 -10.66 -23.19
N ASP A 97 -10.93 -9.43 -22.98
CA ASP A 97 -10.13 -8.19 -22.97
C ASP A 97 -9.47 -7.96 -21.60
N ASP A 98 -8.14 -7.80 -21.57
CA ASP A 98 -7.29 -7.79 -20.35
C ASP A 98 -7.55 -6.59 -19.40
N HIS A 99 -8.32 -5.59 -19.85
CA HIS A 99 -8.65 -4.40 -19.05
C HIS A 99 -9.52 -4.68 -17.80
N LEU A 100 -10.24 -5.80 -17.77
CA LEU A 100 -11.04 -6.19 -16.60
C LEU A 100 -10.15 -6.65 -15.44
N GLU A 101 -9.05 -7.34 -15.72
CA GLU A 101 -8.15 -7.82 -14.67
C GLU A 101 -7.45 -6.65 -13.96
N GLU A 102 -6.99 -5.66 -14.72
CA GLU A 102 -6.44 -4.41 -14.18
C GLU A 102 -7.45 -3.68 -13.29
N MET A 103 -8.71 -3.61 -13.72
CA MET A 103 -9.78 -3.02 -12.92
C MET A 103 -10.04 -3.82 -11.64
N VAL A 104 -10.07 -5.16 -11.72
CA VAL A 104 -10.21 -6.05 -10.57
C VAL A 104 -9.07 -5.84 -9.58
N ILE A 105 -7.83 -5.77 -10.07
CA ILE A 105 -6.64 -5.47 -9.27
C ILE A 105 -6.79 -4.11 -8.61
N LYS A 106 -7.22 -3.08 -9.35
CA LYS A 106 -7.40 -1.73 -8.79
C LYS A 106 -8.51 -1.66 -7.74
N LEU A 107 -9.62 -2.35 -7.95
CA LEU A 107 -10.71 -2.44 -6.96
C LEU A 107 -10.25 -3.19 -5.71
N TYR A 108 -9.49 -4.27 -5.89
CA TYR A 108 -8.89 -4.99 -4.76
C TYR A 108 -7.92 -4.08 -4.00
N GLN A 109 -7.10 -3.32 -4.73
CA GLN A 109 -6.13 -2.39 -4.17
C GLN A 109 -6.79 -1.26 -3.36
N THR A 110 -7.95 -0.79 -3.82
CA THR A 110 -8.73 0.25 -3.12
C THR A 110 -9.53 -0.27 -1.92
N GLY A 111 -9.41 -1.56 -1.60
CA GLY A 111 -10.02 -2.16 -0.41
C GLY A 111 -11.42 -2.70 -0.60
N VAL A 112 -11.89 -2.82 -1.85
CA VAL A 112 -13.15 -3.50 -2.16
C VAL A 112 -12.98 -5.00 -1.88
N THR A 113 -14.01 -5.63 -1.32
CA THR A 113 -13.99 -7.07 -1.03
C THR A 113 -14.14 -7.88 -2.32
N THR A 114 -13.64 -9.12 -2.35
CA THR A 114 -13.73 -9.96 -3.56
C THR A 114 -15.18 -10.22 -3.97
N ARG A 115 -16.12 -10.24 -3.02
CA ARG A 115 -17.56 -10.36 -3.27
C ARG A 115 -18.14 -9.07 -3.84
N GLU A 116 -17.81 -7.91 -3.28
CA GLU A 116 -18.25 -6.63 -3.84
C GLU A 116 -17.68 -6.42 -5.26
N ILE A 117 -16.43 -6.83 -5.52
CA ILE A 117 -15.86 -6.78 -6.87
C ILE A 117 -16.64 -7.70 -7.82
N SER A 118 -16.90 -8.95 -7.41
CA SER A 118 -17.76 -9.88 -8.16
C SER A 118 -19.11 -9.25 -8.51
N ASP A 119 -19.80 -8.66 -7.52
CA ASP A 119 -21.10 -8.02 -7.71
C ASP A 119 -21.03 -6.79 -8.63
N ILE A 120 -19.97 -5.98 -8.53
CA ILE A 120 -19.74 -4.81 -9.39
C ILE A 120 -19.50 -5.25 -10.83
N ILE A 121 -18.63 -6.22 -11.05
CA ILE A 121 -18.30 -6.72 -12.39
C ILE A 121 -19.52 -7.36 -13.04
N GLU A 122 -20.29 -8.16 -12.28
CA GLU A 122 -21.54 -8.77 -12.78
C GLU A 122 -22.56 -7.70 -13.21
N ARG A 123 -22.72 -6.63 -12.43
CA ARG A 123 -23.66 -5.54 -12.75
C ARG A 123 -23.21 -4.65 -13.91
N MET A 124 -21.91 -4.42 -14.04
CA MET A 124 -21.35 -3.50 -15.05
C MET A 124 -21.15 -4.17 -16.40
N TYR A 125 -20.76 -5.44 -16.41
CA TYR A 125 -20.31 -6.14 -17.61
C TYR A 125 -21.14 -7.39 -17.95
N CYS A 126 -22.17 -7.71 -17.17
CA CYS A 126 -22.98 -8.93 -17.32
C CYS A 126 -22.15 -10.24 -17.33
N HIS A 127 -20.89 -10.16 -16.88
CA HIS A 127 -19.94 -11.25 -16.81
C HIS A 127 -19.80 -11.71 -15.36
N HIS A 128 -20.02 -13.00 -15.11
CA HIS A 128 -19.97 -13.54 -13.75
C HIS A 128 -18.54 -13.96 -13.39
N TYR A 129 -17.86 -13.13 -12.60
CA TYR A 129 -16.58 -13.47 -11.97
C TYR A 129 -16.81 -13.97 -10.56
N SER A 130 -16.63 -15.26 -10.31
CA SER A 130 -16.74 -15.79 -8.95
C SER A 130 -15.74 -15.09 -8.00
N PRO A 131 -16.03 -14.98 -6.68
CA PRO A 131 -15.06 -14.46 -5.71
C PRO A 131 -13.73 -15.21 -5.69
N ALA A 132 -13.72 -16.49 -6.09
CA ALA A 132 -12.51 -17.29 -6.25
C ALA A 132 -11.69 -16.85 -7.47
N THR A 133 -12.35 -16.53 -8.60
CA THR A 133 -11.71 -15.96 -9.79
C THR A 133 -11.05 -14.62 -9.46
N ILE A 134 -11.78 -13.72 -8.79
CA ILE A 134 -11.25 -12.45 -8.31
C ILE A 134 -10.03 -12.66 -7.39
N SER A 135 -10.09 -13.65 -6.48
CA SER A 135 -8.96 -13.95 -5.61
C SER A 135 -7.74 -14.52 -6.34
N ASN A 136 -7.93 -15.17 -7.50
CA ASN A 136 -6.82 -15.68 -8.31
C ASN A 136 -6.18 -14.54 -9.10
N ILE A 137 -6.99 -13.64 -9.67
CA ILE A 137 -6.49 -12.43 -10.34
C ILE A 137 -5.71 -11.57 -9.35
N SER A 138 -6.20 -11.41 -8.11
CA SER A 138 -5.47 -10.66 -7.07
C SER A 138 -4.19 -11.34 -6.57
N LYS A 139 -3.85 -12.56 -7.02
CA LYS A 139 -2.50 -13.12 -6.76
C LYS A 139 -1.43 -12.46 -7.61
N ALA A 140 -1.79 -11.80 -8.71
CA ALA A 140 -0.85 -10.98 -9.47
C ALA A 140 -0.20 -9.89 -8.59
N THR A 141 -0.91 -9.40 -7.57
CA THR A 141 -0.35 -8.41 -6.63
C THR A 141 0.66 -9.01 -5.63
N GLN A 142 0.95 -10.32 -5.69
CA GLN A 142 1.98 -10.93 -4.84
C GLN A 142 3.37 -10.41 -5.21
N GLU A 143 3.61 -10.13 -6.49
CA GLU A 143 4.86 -9.54 -6.97
C GLU A 143 5.11 -8.17 -6.32
N ASN A 144 4.05 -7.38 -6.06
CA ASN A 144 4.18 -6.12 -5.33
C ASN A 144 4.71 -6.34 -3.90
N VAL A 145 4.33 -7.43 -3.24
CA VAL A 145 4.84 -7.77 -1.89
C VAL A 145 6.33 -8.04 -1.94
N ALA A 146 6.78 -8.86 -2.89
CA ALA A 146 8.21 -9.12 -3.09
C ALA A 146 8.96 -7.82 -3.41
N THR A 147 8.44 -7.03 -4.35
CA THR A 147 9.01 -5.73 -4.74
C THR A 147 9.11 -4.76 -3.57
N PHE A 148 8.11 -4.73 -2.68
CA PHE A 148 8.12 -3.90 -1.48
C PHE A 148 9.24 -4.29 -0.51
N HIS A 149 9.54 -5.59 -0.39
CA HIS A 149 10.62 -6.10 0.45
C HIS A 149 12.01 -6.01 -0.22
N GLU A 150 12.10 -5.99 -1.54
CA GLU A 150 13.37 -5.95 -2.28
C GLU A 150 13.79 -4.54 -2.70
N ARG A 151 12.91 -3.55 -2.58
CA ARG A 151 13.22 -2.16 -2.98
C ARG A 151 14.39 -1.58 -2.19
N SER A 152 15.17 -0.74 -2.88
CA SER A 152 16.15 0.12 -2.23
C SER A 152 15.46 1.30 -1.56
N LEU A 153 15.83 1.58 -0.32
CA LEU A 153 15.46 2.78 0.42
C LEU A 153 16.58 3.82 0.37
N GLU A 154 16.27 5.04 0.78
CA GLU A 154 17.26 6.11 0.92
C GLU A 154 18.19 5.84 2.12
N ALA A 155 19.41 6.36 2.06
CA ALA A 155 20.41 6.09 3.10
C ALA A 155 20.10 6.79 4.43
N ASN A 156 19.51 7.99 4.37
CA ASN A 156 19.39 8.89 5.51
C ASN A 156 17.92 9.21 5.82
N TYR A 157 17.52 9.01 7.09
CA TYR A 157 16.19 9.37 7.57
C TYR A 157 16.27 10.23 8.82
N SER A 158 15.66 11.41 8.80
CA SER A 158 15.64 12.31 9.96
C SER A 158 14.85 11.72 11.13
N VAL A 159 13.72 11.07 10.84
CA VAL A 159 12.88 10.47 11.89
C VAL A 159 12.35 9.12 11.44
N LEU A 160 12.49 8.11 12.31
CA LEU A 160 11.90 6.79 12.18
C LEU A 160 10.86 6.58 13.29
N PHE A 161 9.60 6.36 12.92
CA PHE A 161 8.54 6.00 13.85
C PHE A 161 8.33 4.49 13.83
N LEU A 162 8.29 3.88 15.01
CA LEU A 162 8.00 2.45 15.19
C LEU A 162 6.73 2.31 16.05
N ASP A 163 5.76 1.55 15.56
CA ASP A 163 4.51 1.26 16.29
C ASP A 163 3.94 -0.09 15.86
N GLY A 164 3.24 -0.75 16.78
CA GLY A 164 2.61 -2.05 16.59
C GLY A 164 1.09 -1.92 16.47
N THR A 165 0.48 -2.66 15.54
CA THR A 165 -0.99 -2.67 15.40
C THR A 165 -1.51 -4.10 15.25
N TYR A 166 -2.59 -4.42 15.96
CA TYR A 166 -3.14 -5.77 15.98
C TYR A 166 -4.28 -5.94 14.97
N LEU A 167 -4.18 -6.96 14.10
CA LEU A 167 -5.21 -7.35 13.14
C LEU A 167 -5.61 -8.83 13.27
N PRO A 168 -6.87 -9.19 12.99
CA PRO A 168 -7.32 -10.57 13.03
C PRO A 168 -6.79 -11.38 11.85
N LEU A 169 -6.05 -12.44 12.13
CA LEU A 169 -5.47 -13.38 11.16
C LEU A 169 -5.85 -14.82 11.50
N ARG A 170 -6.08 -15.65 10.48
CA ARG A 170 -6.32 -17.09 10.62
C ARG A 170 -5.05 -17.87 10.29
N ARG A 171 -4.50 -18.57 11.28
CA ARG A 171 -3.46 -19.61 11.11
C ARG A 171 -3.93 -20.90 11.80
N GLY A 172 -4.90 -21.58 11.18
CA GLY A 172 -5.68 -22.64 11.82
C GLY A 172 -6.80 -22.05 12.70
N THR A 173 -6.45 -21.42 13.82
CA THR A 173 -7.37 -20.63 14.65
C THR A 173 -7.28 -19.14 14.30
N VAL A 174 -8.33 -18.39 14.64
CA VAL A 174 -8.38 -16.93 14.46
C VAL A 174 -7.81 -16.28 15.71
N SER A 175 -6.74 -15.50 15.54
CA SER A 175 -6.14 -14.71 16.62
C SER A 175 -5.81 -13.30 16.12
N LYS A 176 -5.62 -12.36 17.06
CA LYS A 176 -5.12 -11.03 16.71
C LYS A 176 -3.61 -11.08 16.76
N GLU A 177 -2.98 -10.90 15.61
CA GLU A 177 -1.53 -10.86 15.49
C GLU A 177 -1.05 -9.41 15.39
N CYS A 178 0.16 -9.15 15.87
CA CYS A 178 0.81 -7.86 15.84
C CYS A 178 1.46 -7.61 14.48
N ILE A 179 1.26 -6.42 13.94
CA ILE A 179 1.95 -5.91 12.76
C ILE A 179 2.81 -4.75 13.22
N HIS A 180 4.11 -4.98 13.24
CA HIS A 180 5.13 -3.98 13.52
C HIS A 180 5.31 -3.14 12.26
N ILE A 181 5.23 -1.83 12.37
CA ILE A 181 5.29 -0.92 11.21
C ILE A 181 6.39 0.10 11.46
N ALA A 182 7.20 0.34 10.43
CA ALA A 182 8.20 1.38 10.39
C ALA A 182 7.80 2.47 9.39
N LEU A 183 7.71 3.71 9.86
CA LEU A 183 7.38 4.90 9.07
C LEU A 183 8.53 5.89 9.15
N GLY A 184 9.15 6.22 8.03
CA GLY A 184 10.27 7.14 7.95
C GLY A 184 9.87 8.52 7.43
N ILE A 185 10.65 9.53 7.81
CA ILE A 185 10.65 10.86 7.21
C ILE A 185 12.09 11.23 6.82
N THR A 186 12.29 11.56 5.55
CA THR A 186 13.58 12.00 5.00
C THR A 186 13.91 13.44 5.45
N PRO A 187 15.15 13.93 5.29
CA PRO A 187 15.52 15.33 5.60
C PRO A 187 14.67 16.36 4.86
N GLU A 188 14.31 16.07 3.61
CA GLU A 188 13.46 16.91 2.76
C GLU A 188 11.98 16.87 3.21
N GLY A 189 11.65 15.99 4.15
CA GLY A 189 10.31 15.86 4.73
C GLY A 189 9.40 14.89 3.99
N GLN A 190 9.93 14.03 3.12
CA GLN A 190 9.14 12.99 2.47
C GLN A 190 8.85 11.88 3.45
N LYS A 191 7.57 11.49 3.57
CA LYS A 191 7.13 10.49 4.53
C LYS A 191 6.69 9.21 3.83
N ALA A 192 7.21 8.06 4.27
CA ALA A 192 6.86 6.77 3.68
C ALA A 192 6.87 5.64 4.72
N VAL A 193 5.96 4.68 4.55
CA VAL A 193 6.04 3.37 5.23
C VAL A 193 7.20 2.61 4.62
N LEU A 194 8.21 2.34 5.44
CA LEU A 194 9.47 1.74 5.03
C LEU A 194 9.43 0.22 5.08
N GLY A 195 8.79 -0.34 6.10
CA GLY A 195 8.74 -1.77 6.31
C GLY A 195 7.67 -2.18 7.31
N TYR A 196 7.38 -3.47 7.33
CA TYR A 196 6.52 -4.09 8.33
C TYR A 196 6.98 -5.51 8.65
N GLU A 197 6.56 -6.02 9.81
CA GLU A 197 6.77 -7.41 10.22
C GLU A 197 5.53 -7.94 10.95
N ILE A 198 5.02 -9.11 10.54
CA ILE A 198 3.87 -9.76 11.16
C ILE A 198 4.38 -10.77 12.18
N ALA A 199 3.87 -10.73 13.41
CA ALA A 199 4.15 -11.76 14.40
C ALA A 199 2.96 -12.01 15.32
N PRO A 200 2.85 -13.21 15.93
CA PRO A 200 1.73 -13.54 16.80
C PRO A 200 1.53 -12.57 17.96
N ASN A 201 2.62 -12.06 18.53
CA ASN A 201 2.61 -11.07 19.61
C ASN A 201 3.71 -10.05 19.36
N GLU A 202 3.59 -8.87 19.97
CA GLU A 202 4.67 -7.90 19.99
C GLU A 202 5.88 -8.44 20.76
N ASN A 203 7.04 -8.51 20.09
CA ASN A 203 8.25 -9.10 20.65
C ASN A 203 9.52 -8.51 20.06
N ASN A 204 10.61 -8.61 20.82
CA ASN A 204 11.92 -8.07 20.46
C ASN A 204 12.51 -8.69 19.18
N ALA A 205 12.29 -9.99 18.95
CA ALA A 205 12.81 -10.65 17.76
C ALA A 205 12.21 -10.08 16.47
N SER A 206 10.90 -9.79 16.47
CA SER A 206 10.21 -9.20 15.31
C SER A 206 10.67 -7.78 15.03
N TRP A 207 10.94 -6.98 16.07
CA TRP A 207 11.55 -5.66 15.92
C TRP A 207 12.98 -5.75 15.36
N SER A 208 13.80 -6.68 15.84
CA SER A 208 15.15 -6.92 15.29
C SER A 208 15.06 -7.26 13.81
N THR A 209 14.23 -8.25 13.43
CA THR A 209 14.03 -8.63 12.03
C THR A 209 13.59 -7.45 11.16
N LEU A 210 12.69 -6.61 11.65
CA LEU A 210 12.25 -5.44 10.91
C LEU A 210 13.40 -4.45 10.70
N LEU A 211 14.17 -4.14 11.74
CA LEU A 211 15.29 -3.19 11.63
C LEU A 211 16.42 -3.74 10.74
N ASP A 212 16.72 -5.04 10.83
CA ASP A 212 17.69 -5.72 9.97
C ASP A 212 17.26 -5.65 8.49
N LYS A 213 15.97 -5.86 8.20
CA LYS A 213 15.42 -5.70 6.85
C LYS A 213 15.62 -4.28 6.33
N LEU A 214 15.34 -3.26 7.14
CA LEU A 214 15.50 -1.86 6.75
C LEU A 214 16.96 -1.50 6.45
N GLN A 215 17.91 -2.00 7.24
CA GLN A 215 19.34 -1.82 6.96
C GLN A 215 19.75 -2.49 5.64
N ASN A 216 19.30 -3.73 5.42
CA ASN A 216 19.58 -4.45 4.18
C ASN A 216 18.97 -3.78 2.94
N GLN A 217 17.86 -3.06 3.10
CA GLN A 217 17.24 -2.25 2.05
C GLN A 217 17.97 -0.93 1.78
N GLY A 218 18.99 -0.57 2.58
CA GLY A 218 19.87 0.56 2.31
C GLY A 218 19.85 1.68 3.35
N ILE A 219 19.04 1.60 4.42
CA ILE A 219 19.08 2.61 5.48
C ILE A 219 20.40 2.51 6.24
N GLN A 220 21.18 3.58 6.21
CA GLN A 220 22.49 3.65 6.87
C GLN A 220 22.40 4.46 8.16
N GLN A 221 21.75 5.61 8.13
CA GLN A 221 21.70 6.53 9.25
C GLN A 221 20.29 7.02 9.55
N VAL A 222 19.99 7.10 10.84
CA VAL A 222 18.74 7.65 11.36
C VAL A 222 19.08 8.67 12.44
N SER A 223 18.55 9.89 12.36
CA SER A 223 18.83 10.91 13.38
C SER A 223 18.01 10.71 14.66
N LEU A 224 16.73 10.36 14.52
CA LEU A 224 15.79 10.18 15.64
C LEU A 224 14.89 8.97 15.44
N VAL A 225 14.75 8.13 16.47
CA VAL A 225 13.73 7.08 16.52
C VAL A 225 12.67 7.42 17.56
N VAL A 226 11.40 7.45 17.14
CA VAL A 226 10.24 7.77 17.99
C VAL A 226 9.40 6.52 18.21
N THR A 227 9.21 6.14 19.48
CA THR A 227 8.45 4.92 19.87
C THR A 227 7.49 5.19 21.02
N ASP A 228 6.60 4.24 21.30
CA ASP A 228 5.70 4.28 22.45
C ASP A 228 6.34 3.74 23.76
N GLY A 229 7.57 3.20 23.68
CA GLY A 229 8.34 2.70 24.82
C GLY A 229 8.17 1.21 25.12
N PHE A 230 7.95 0.36 24.09
CA PHE A 230 7.99 -1.10 24.26
C PHE A 230 9.27 -1.57 24.95
N LYS A 231 9.14 -2.49 25.92
CA LYS A 231 10.26 -2.94 26.75
C LYS A 231 11.31 -3.68 25.92
N GLY A 232 12.55 -3.20 25.96
CA GLY A 232 13.69 -3.80 25.26
C GLY A 232 13.91 -3.27 23.85
N LEU A 233 12.95 -2.51 23.29
CA LEU A 233 13.11 -1.91 21.97
C LEU A 233 14.26 -0.91 21.91
N GLU A 234 14.51 -0.18 23.01
CA GLU A 234 15.59 0.81 23.11
C GLU A 234 16.98 0.19 22.86
N GLN A 235 17.21 -1.02 23.37
CA GLN A 235 18.48 -1.73 23.17
C GLN A 235 18.65 -2.19 21.72
N ILE A 236 17.57 -2.66 21.09
CA ILE A 236 17.58 -3.10 19.69
C ILE A 236 17.82 -1.89 18.77
N ILE A 237 17.18 -0.75 19.06
CA ILE A 237 17.40 0.49 18.31
C ILE A 237 18.86 0.92 18.44
N SER A 238 19.44 0.92 19.64
CA SER A 238 20.84 1.29 19.84
C SER A 238 21.82 0.34 19.14
N GLN A 239 21.43 -0.92 18.91
CA GLN A 239 22.25 -1.88 18.15
C GLN A 239 22.13 -1.64 16.64
N ALA A 240 20.92 -1.43 16.13
CA ALA A 240 20.68 -1.21 14.71
C ALA A 240 21.15 0.18 14.24
N TYR A 241 20.88 1.23 15.01
CA TYR A 241 21.25 2.60 14.68
C TYR A 241 21.96 3.27 15.86
N PRO A 242 23.26 3.01 16.07
CA PRO A 242 24.00 3.50 17.25
C PRO A 242 24.06 5.02 17.37
N LEU A 243 24.00 5.74 16.24
CA LEU A 243 24.01 7.20 16.20
C LEU A 243 22.61 7.82 16.41
N ALA A 244 21.56 7.01 16.30
CA ALA A 244 20.21 7.51 16.39
C ALA A 244 19.84 7.89 17.82
N LYS A 245 19.38 9.12 17.98
CA LYS A 245 18.76 9.56 19.23
C LYS A 245 17.40 8.88 19.39
N GLN A 246 16.96 8.68 20.62
CA GLN A 246 15.68 8.05 20.90
C GLN A 246 14.72 9.04 21.56
N GLN A 247 13.44 8.95 21.22
CA GLN A 247 12.37 9.76 21.78
C GLN A 247 11.17 8.89 22.13
N ARG A 248 10.70 8.95 23.37
CA ARG A 248 9.44 8.32 23.77
C ARG A 248 8.25 9.23 23.49
N CYS A 249 7.15 8.64 23.07
CA CYS A 249 5.93 9.38 22.79
C CYS A 249 5.34 10.00 24.07
N LEU A 250 5.36 11.33 24.15
CA LEU A 250 4.82 12.06 25.29
C LEU A 250 3.30 11.89 25.44
N ILE A 251 2.59 11.60 24.35
CA ILE A 251 1.16 11.32 24.41
C ILE A 251 0.89 9.97 25.09
N HIS A 252 1.72 8.96 24.85
CA HIS A 252 1.63 7.68 25.57
C HIS A 252 1.97 7.83 27.05
N ILE A 253 3.01 8.60 27.37
CA ILE A 253 3.34 8.96 28.76
C ILE A 253 2.16 9.69 29.42
N SER A 254 1.59 10.68 28.75
CA SER A 254 0.43 11.43 29.22
C SER A 254 -0.79 10.54 29.50
N ARG A 255 -1.08 9.59 28.60
CA ARG A 255 -2.15 8.58 28.80
C ARG A 255 -1.84 7.67 29.99
N ASN A 256 -0.58 7.24 30.15
CA ASN A 256 -0.16 6.42 31.29
C ASN A 256 -0.35 7.18 32.62
N LEU A 257 0.12 8.43 32.69
CA LEU A 257 -0.08 9.32 33.84
C LEU A 257 -1.57 9.45 34.18
N ALA A 258 -2.43 9.74 33.19
CA ALA A 258 -3.87 9.87 33.39
C ALA A 258 -4.51 8.59 33.96
N SER A 259 -4.05 7.42 33.54
CA SER A 259 -4.61 6.13 33.96
C SER A 259 -4.31 5.81 35.43
N ASN A 260 -3.15 6.27 35.93
CA ASN A 260 -2.64 5.94 37.26
C ASN A 260 -2.93 6.99 38.34
N VAL A 261 -3.65 8.08 38.01
CA VAL A 261 -4.00 9.15 38.95
C VAL A 261 -5.52 9.28 39.14
N LYS A 262 -5.93 9.84 40.29
CA LYS A 262 -7.35 10.01 40.62
C LYS A 262 -8.03 10.96 39.63
N ARG A 263 -9.29 10.71 39.33
CA ARG A 263 -10.08 11.49 38.36
C ARG A 263 -10.09 13.01 38.64
N ALA A 264 -10.10 13.40 39.91
CA ALA A 264 -10.08 14.80 40.33
C ALA A 264 -8.78 15.53 39.94
N ASP A 265 -7.64 14.85 40.02
CA ASP A 265 -6.32 15.45 39.77
C ASP A 265 -5.90 15.34 38.29
N ARG A 266 -6.55 14.45 37.50
CA ARG A 266 -6.19 14.18 36.09
C ARG A 266 -6.07 15.44 35.25
N ALA A 267 -7.05 16.33 35.30
CA ALA A 267 -7.06 17.51 34.42
C ALA A 267 -5.87 18.44 34.74
N VAL A 268 -5.58 18.65 36.03
CA VAL A 268 -4.48 19.51 36.49
C VAL A 268 -3.13 18.91 36.09
N ILE A 269 -2.94 17.62 36.38
CA ILE A 269 -1.70 16.89 36.06
C ILE A 269 -1.43 16.91 34.55
N LEU A 270 -2.47 16.73 33.72
CA LEU A 270 -2.31 16.71 32.27
C LEU A 270 -1.98 18.08 31.68
N GLU A 271 -2.59 19.16 32.18
CA GLU A 271 -2.24 20.51 31.74
C GLU A 271 -0.84 20.92 32.22
N GLN A 272 -0.44 20.58 33.44
CA GLN A 272 0.93 20.79 33.91
C GLN A 272 1.94 19.94 33.14
N PHE A 273 1.65 18.68 32.85
CA PHE A 273 2.55 17.85 32.02
C PHE A 273 2.72 18.43 30.61
N LYS A 274 1.69 19.09 30.09
CA LYS A 274 1.69 19.75 28.78
C LYS A 274 2.52 21.03 28.73
N THR A 275 2.75 21.71 29.85
CA THR A 275 3.68 22.86 29.87
C THR A 275 5.13 22.42 29.71
N ILE A 276 5.49 21.21 30.17
CA ILE A 276 6.86 20.66 30.09
C ILE A 276 7.34 20.58 28.64
N TYR A 277 6.53 19.97 27.76
CA TYR A 277 6.92 19.78 26.35
C TYR A 277 6.52 20.93 25.43
N ARG A 278 5.93 21.99 26.00
CA ARG A 278 5.66 23.27 25.32
C ARG A 278 6.58 24.38 25.79
N ALA A 279 7.55 24.07 26.65
CA ALA A 279 8.54 25.03 27.08
C ALA A 279 9.36 25.53 25.88
N GLU A 280 9.93 26.73 26.02
CA GLU A 280 10.64 27.38 24.91
C GLU A 280 11.99 26.73 24.60
N ASN A 281 12.61 26.09 25.60
CA ASN A 281 13.90 25.45 25.47
C ASN A 281 14.04 24.25 26.43
N LEU A 282 15.10 23.47 26.23
CA LEU A 282 15.39 22.27 27.00
C LEU A 282 15.57 22.55 28.50
N GLU A 283 16.27 23.63 28.86
CA GLU A 283 16.55 23.98 30.26
C GLU A 283 15.26 24.24 31.04
N MET A 284 14.35 25.02 30.46
CA MET A 284 13.03 25.28 31.04
C MET A 284 12.18 24.01 31.11
N ALA A 285 12.26 23.13 30.11
CA ALA A 285 11.54 21.86 30.11
C ALA A 285 12.02 20.92 31.22
N VAL A 286 13.34 20.82 31.42
CA VAL A 286 13.95 20.02 32.49
C VAL A 286 13.52 20.55 33.86
N GLN A 287 13.64 21.86 34.07
CA GLN A 287 13.22 22.48 35.34
C GLN A 287 11.72 22.28 35.60
N ALA A 288 10.88 22.40 34.57
CA ALA A 288 9.44 22.16 34.68
C ALA A 288 9.12 20.70 35.03
N LEU A 289 9.87 19.74 34.47
CA LEU A 289 9.73 18.32 34.78
C LEU A 289 10.12 18.01 36.23
N GLU A 290 11.24 18.56 36.72
CA GLU A 290 11.67 18.40 38.11
C GLU A 290 10.65 18.96 39.09
N ASN A 291 10.15 20.18 38.82
CA ASN A 291 9.12 20.82 39.64
C ASN A 291 7.81 20.00 39.65
N PHE A 292 7.40 19.50 38.48
CA PHE A 292 6.22 18.65 38.33
C PHE A 292 6.35 17.34 39.13
N ILE A 293 7.52 16.69 39.06
CA ILE A 293 7.80 15.48 39.84
C ILE A 293 7.76 15.80 41.33
N ALA A 294 8.44 16.86 41.78
CA ALA A 294 8.47 17.26 43.19
C ALA A 294 7.07 17.56 43.77
N GLU A 295 6.21 18.23 43.00
CA GLU A 295 4.84 18.58 43.41
C GLU A 295 3.98 17.32 43.64
N TRP A 296 4.04 16.35 42.72
CA TRP A 296 3.12 15.21 42.72
C TRP A 296 3.68 13.94 43.36
N LYS A 297 5.00 13.83 43.57
CA LYS A 297 5.65 12.66 44.20
C LYS A 297 5.09 12.33 45.59
N PRO A 298 4.71 13.29 46.46
CA PRO A 298 4.06 12.98 47.74
C PRO A 298 2.70 12.29 47.60
N LYS A 299 1.92 12.60 46.56
CA LYS A 299 0.58 12.03 46.33
C LYS A 299 0.61 10.76 45.48
N TYR A 300 1.49 10.72 44.48
CA TYR A 300 1.56 9.70 43.44
C TYR A 300 2.98 9.14 43.26
N ARG A 301 3.60 8.72 44.37
CA ARG A 301 5.00 8.25 44.42
C ARG A 301 5.39 7.32 43.27
N LYS A 302 4.69 6.19 43.09
CA LYS A 302 5.03 5.18 42.07
C LYS A 302 4.98 5.72 40.64
N VAL A 303 4.03 6.61 40.36
CA VAL A 303 3.84 7.20 39.03
C VAL A 303 5.00 8.15 38.71
N MET A 304 5.37 8.97 39.69
CA MET A 304 6.45 9.94 39.54
C MET A 304 7.82 9.27 39.52
N GLU A 305 8.05 8.23 40.32
CA GLU A 305 9.25 7.39 40.23
C GLU A 305 9.37 6.72 38.85
N SER A 306 8.25 6.25 38.27
CA SER A 306 8.28 5.70 36.91
C SER A 306 8.62 6.75 35.86
N LEU A 307 8.11 7.97 36.00
CA LEU A 307 8.40 9.07 35.08
C LEU A 307 9.85 9.55 35.19
N GLU A 308 10.37 9.64 36.42
CA GLU A 308 11.75 10.03 36.73
C GLU A 308 12.78 9.04 36.15
N ASN A 309 12.46 7.74 36.15
CA ASN A 309 13.29 6.70 35.54
C ASN A 309 13.04 6.51 34.03
N THR A 310 12.21 7.35 33.42
CA THR A 310 11.95 7.27 31.98
C THR A 310 12.91 8.18 31.23
N ASP A 311 13.86 7.57 30.54
CA ASP A 311 14.78 8.29 29.65
C ASP A 311 14.08 8.75 28.37
N ASN A 312 14.78 9.56 27.57
CA ASN A 312 14.39 9.92 26.19
C ASN A 312 13.06 10.69 26.08
N LEU A 313 12.69 11.48 27.10
CA LEU A 313 11.46 12.28 27.11
C LEU A 313 11.60 13.61 26.36
N LEU A 314 12.77 14.25 26.46
CA LEU A 314 13.00 15.63 26.00
C LEU A 314 14.01 15.70 24.85
N THR A 315 14.37 14.56 24.25
CA THR A 315 15.38 14.46 23.17
C THR A 315 14.99 15.30 21.96
N PHE A 316 13.70 15.45 21.69
CA PHE A 316 13.19 16.26 20.60
C PHE A 316 13.62 17.73 20.64
N TYR A 317 13.97 18.29 21.80
CA TYR A 317 14.48 19.68 21.91
C TYR A 317 15.82 19.88 21.20
N GLN A 318 16.55 18.80 20.89
CA GLN A 318 17.81 18.86 20.14
C GLN A 318 17.59 19.00 18.62
N PHE A 319 16.33 19.02 18.18
CA PHE A 319 15.93 19.17 16.79
C PHE A 319 15.30 20.55 16.53
N PRO A 320 15.12 20.97 15.26
CA PRO A 320 14.49 22.25 14.95
C PRO A 320 13.07 22.38 15.52
N TYR A 321 12.76 23.55 16.08
CA TYR A 321 11.46 23.88 16.69
C TYR A 321 10.27 23.57 15.77
N GLN A 322 10.45 23.78 14.46
CA GLN A 322 9.46 23.59 13.42
C GLN A 322 8.91 22.16 13.38
N ILE A 323 9.69 21.16 13.81
CA ILE A 323 9.33 19.75 13.74
C ILE A 323 8.92 19.15 15.10
N TRP A 324 9.10 19.86 16.22
CA TRP A 324 8.81 19.35 17.57
C TRP A 324 7.43 18.71 17.69
N HIS A 325 6.39 19.37 17.15
CA HIS A 325 5.01 18.87 17.17
C HIS A 325 4.86 17.49 16.52
N SER A 326 5.68 17.20 15.52
CA SER A 326 5.65 15.94 14.78
C SER A 326 6.38 14.82 15.51
N ILE A 327 7.40 15.14 16.31
CA ILE A 327 8.35 14.16 16.85
C ILE A 327 8.17 13.86 18.34
N TYR A 328 7.53 14.74 19.13
CA TYR A 328 7.21 14.41 20.53
C TYR A 328 6.06 13.37 20.66
N SER A 329 5.37 13.05 19.55
CA SER A 329 4.23 12.13 19.53
C SER A 329 4.30 11.13 18.38
N THR A 330 3.74 9.94 18.60
CA THR A 330 3.54 8.89 17.57
C THR A 330 2.23 9.09 16.80
N ASN A 331 1.63 10.29 16.81
CA ASN A 331 0.33 10.54 16.19
C ASN A 331 0.31 10.21 14.69
N LEU A 332 1.44 10.38 14.00
CA LEU A 332 1.58 10.09 12.58
C LEU A 332 1.35 8.60 12.28
N ILE A 333 2.05 7.73 13.00
CA ILE A 333 1.93 6.29 12.84
C ILE A 333 0.63 5.75 13.47
N GLU A 334 0.15 6.34 14.56
CA GLU A 334 -1.18 6.03 15.11
C GLU A 334 -2.30 6.33 14.10
N SER A 335 -2.19 7.42 13.33
CA SER A 335 -3.15 7.78 12.28
C SER A 335 -3.15 6.75 11.15
N LEU A 336 -1.96 6.32 10.71
CA LEU A 336 -1.81 5.23 9.73
C LEU A 336 -2.44 3.94 10.27
N ASN A 337 -2.14 3.57 11.53
CA ASN A 337 -2.68 2.40 12.20
C ASN A 337 -4.21 2.41 12.30
N LYS A 338 -4.81 3.58 12.54
CA LYS A 338 -6.28 3.77 12.51
C LYS A 338 -6.84 3.58 11.10
N GLU A 339 -6.17 4.09 10.08
CA GLU A 339 -6.58 3.92 8.70
C GLU A 339 -6.54 2.45 8.26
N ILE A 340 -5.46 1.74 8.56
CA ILE A 340 -5.33 0.29 8.32
C ILE A 340 -6.48 -0.46 9.00
N LYS A 341 -6.73 -0.21 10.29
CA LYS A 341 -7.84 -0.83 11.04
C LYS A 341 -9.21 -0.51 10.43
N ARG A 342 -9.42 0.72 9.94
CA ARG A 342 -10.69 1.13 9.31
C ARG A 342 -10.92 0.37 7.99
N GLN A 343 -9.90 0.25 7.16
CA GLN A 343 -9.99 -0.40 5.85
C GLN A 343 -10.13 -1.93 6.02
N THR A 344 -9.36 -2.52 6.93
CA THR A 344 -9.40 -3.97 7.22
C THR A 344 -10.69 -4.41 7.90
N LYS A 345 -11.38 -3.53 8.65
CA LYS A 345 -12.65 -3.85 9.32
C LYS A 345 -13.72 -4.39 8.38
N LYS A 346 -13.74 -3.94 7.12
CA LYS A 346 -14.69 -4.42 6.09
C LYS A 346 -14.47 -5.90 5.73
N LYS A 347 -13.22 -6.37 5.80
CA LYS A 347 -12.85 -7.75 5.43
C LYS A 347 -13.08 -8.74 6.58
N VAL A 348 -13.26 -8.26 7.82
CA VAL A 348 -13.50 -9.01 9.07
C VAL A 348 -12.36 -9.94 9.50
N LEU A 349 -11.83 -10.76 8.58
CA LEU A 349 -10.80 -11.76 8.81
C LEU A 349 -9.96 -11.99 7.55
N PHE A 350 -8.65 -12.13 7.72
CA PHE A 350 -7.76 -12.62 6.66
C PHE A 350 -7.59 -14.15 6.75
N PRO A 351 -7.73 -14.88 5.62
CA PRO A 351 -7.73 -16.34 5.62
C PRO A 351 -6.33 -16.95 5.86
N ASN A 352 -5.28 -16.23 5.50
CA ASN A 352 -3.87 -16.60 5.66
C ASN A 352 -2.99 -15.34 5.65
N GLU A 353 -1.71 -15.50 5.97
CA GLU A 353 -0.72 -14.43 6.04
C GLU A 353 -0.51 -13.74 4.69
N GLU A 354 -0.36 -14.51 3.60
CA GLU A 354 -0.18 -13.96 2.24
C GLU A 354 -1.32 -13.01 1.81
N ALA A 355 -2.57 -13.31 2.18
CA ALA A 355 -3.71 -12.43 1.90
C ALA A 355 -3.66 -11.14 2.73
N LEU A 356 -3.13 -11.19 3.95
CA LEU A 356 -2.92 -10.02 4.78
C LEU A 356 -1.77 -9.17 4.22
N GLU A 357 -0.65 -9.78 3.85
CA GLU A 357 0.52 -9.10 3.29
C GLU A 357 0.18 -8.36 2.00
N ARG A 358 -0.45 -9.02 1.03
CA ARG A 358 -0.90 -8.37 -0.22
C ARG A 358 -1.76 -7.14 0.06
N TYR A 359 -2.61 -7.22 1.06
CA TYR A 359 -3.49 -6.12 1.43
C TYR A 359 -2.75 -4.98 2.14
N LEU A 360 -1.83 -5.31 3.05
CA LEU A 360 -1.00 -4.32 3.74
C LEU A 360 -0.10 -3.57 2.75
N VAL A 361 0.63 -4.28 1.90
CA VAL A 361 1.53 -3.70 0.90
C VAL A 361 0.78 -2.76 -0.03
N THR A 362 -0.38 -3.20 -0.53
CA THR A 362 -1.29 -2.34 -1.30
C THR A 362 -1.61 -1.02 -0.58
N LEU A 363 -1.98 -1.09 0.70
CA LEU A 363 -2.31 0.10 1.48
C LEU A 363 -1.08 0.98 1.70
N PHE A 364 0.10 0.38 1.89
CA PHE A 364 1.36 1.09 2.06
C PHE A 364 1.82 1.76 0.76
N GLU A 365 1.67 1.11 -0.39
CA GLU A 365 1.97 1.69 -1.70
C GLU A 365 1.08 2.90 -2.00
N ASP A 366 -0.24 2.77 -1.80
CA ASP A 366 -1.18 3.89 -1.97
C ASP A 366 -0.89 5.03 -0.99
N TYR A 367 -0.55 4.70 0.27
CA TYR A 367 -0.10 5.70 1.24
C TYR A 367 1.18 6.41 0.79
N ASN A 368 2.21 5.65 0.43
CA ASN A 368 3.51 6.19 0.00
C ASN A 368 3.37 7.05 -1.25
N PHE A 369 2.57 6.63 -2.23
CA PHE A 369 2.27 7.42 -3.42
C PHE A 369 1.57 8.75 -3.09
N LYS A 370 0.61 8.75 -2.16
CA LYS A 370 -0.06 9.99 -1.72
C LYS A 370 0.86 10.92 -0.95
N GLN A 371 1.81 10.37 -0.19
CA GLN A 371 2.74 11.17 0.61
C GLN A 371 3.95 11.65 -0.19
N SER A 372 4.40 10.95 -1.24
CA SER A 372 5.55 11.37 -2.06
C SER A 372 5.35 12.74 -2.73
N GLN A 373 4.09 13.13 -2.95
CA GLN A 373 3.73 14.43 -3.51
C GLN A 373 3.64 15.54 -2.44
N ARG A 374 3.98 15.25 -1.18
CA ARG A 374 3.76 16.15 -0.04
C ARG A 374 5.01 16.22 0.83
N ILE A 375 5.31 17.43 1.29
CA ILE A 375 6.34 17.66 2.31
C ILE A 375 5.66 17.73 3.67
N HIS A 376 6.15 16.95 4.63
CA HIS A 376 5.61 16.96 5.98
C HIS A 376 5.87 18.30 6.67
N LYS A 377 4.87 18.77 7.43
CA LYS A 377 4.88 20.13 7.98
C LYS A 377 6.09 20.36 8.89
N GLY A 378 6.82 21.44 8.60
CA GLY A 378 8.01 21.86 9.35
C GLY A 378 9.32 21.34 8.77
N PHE A 379 9.32 20.15 8.15
CA PHE A 379 10.54 19.52 7.64
C PHE A 379 11.13 20.28 6.45
N GLY A 380 10.32 20.68 5.47
CA GLY A 380 10.81 21.48 4.34
C GLY A 380 11.38 22.87 4.72
N GLN A 381 11.18 23.36 5.94
CA GLN A 381 11.76 24.63 6.41
C GLN A 381 13.13 24.45 7.07
N CYS A 382 13.51 23.22 7.40
CA CYS A 382 14.74 22.91 8.12
C CYS A 382 15.52 21.76 7.47
N ALA A 383 15.28 21.49 6.18
CA ALA A 383 15.92 20.40 5.43
C ALA A 383 17.45 20.48 5.53
N ASP A 384 18.06 21.62 5.21
CA ASP A 384 19.52 21.84 5.32
C ASP A 384 20.06 21.53 6.72
N THR A 385 19.32 21.90 7.77
CA THR A 385 19.71 21.64 9.16
C THR A 385 19.61 20.15 9.47
N LEU A 386 18.58 19.47 8.96
CA LEU A 386 18.40 18.03 9.14
C LEU A 386 19.41 17.21 8.35
N GLU A 387 19.79 17.66 7.15
CA GLU A 387 20.86 17.04 6.35
C GLU A 387 22.20 17.13 7.06
N SER A 388 22.53 18.30 7.64
CA SER A 388 23.79 18.48 8.40
C SER A 388 23.90 17.64 9.67
N LEU A 389 22.85 16.93 10.09
CA LEU A 389 22.91 15.97 11.20
C LEU A 389 23.53 14.63 10.78
N PHE A 390 23.69 14.38 9.47
CA PHE A 390 24.27 13.15 8.91
C PHE A 390 25.74 13.32 8.46
N ASP A 391 26.22 14.57 8.41
CA ASP A 391 27.63 14.93 8.18
C ASP A 391 28.45 14.81 9.48
#